data_AF-A0A9E3EWF4-F1
#
_entry.id   AF-A0A9E3EWF4-F1
#
_cell.length_a   1.000
_cell.length_b   1.000
_cell.length_c   1.000
_cell.angle_alpha   90.00
_cell.angle_beta   90.00
_cell.angle_gamma   90.00
#
_symmetry.space_group_name_H-M   'P 1'
#
loop_
_entity.id
_entity.type
_entity.pdbx_description
1 polymer ?
#
loop_
_entity_poly.entity_id
_entity_poly.type
_entity_poly.pdbx_seq_one_letter_code
_entity_poly.pdbx_strand_id
1 'polypeptide(L)'
;MEPPSNSYRIGVDIGGTFTDLVVFNDTTGHFAVGKTLTTPQDPSEAIEALLLEVLEREKIAPKDVQQLIHGTTLVTNTIIERKGSRTALLTTRGFRDSIEIGREHRYELYDLMLEMPQPLVPRYLRFDVPQRTLADGTTLQELDVAFVERLAREL
;
A
#
# COMPACT_ATOMS: atom_id res chain seq x y z
N MET A 1 -9.47 40.42 -18.14
CA MET A 1 -8.83 39.10 -18.05
C MET A 1 -8.75 38.80 -16.57
N GLU A 2 -9.56 37.85 -16.08
CA GLU A 2 -9.41 37.41 -14.68
C GLU A 2 -7.96 36.93 -14.48
N PRO A 3 -7.32 37.24 -13.35
CA PRO A 3 -6.01 36.69 -13.07
C PRO A 3 -6.08 35.16 -13.16
N PRO A 4 -5.05 34.47 -13.68
CA PRO A 4 -5.02 33.02 -13.66
C PRO A 4 -5.37 32.56 -12.25
N SER A 5 -6.37 31.67 -12.13
CA SER A 5 -6.72 31.07 -10.84
C SER A 5 -5.44 30.51 -10.26
N ASN A 6 -4.99 31.04 -9.13
CA ASN A 6 -3.74 30.65 -8.50
C ASN A 6 -3.81 29.12 -8.28
N SER A 7 -3.06 28.35 -9.07
CA SER A 7 -3.14 26.89 -9.04
C SER A 7 -2.08 26.38 -8.10
N TYR A 8 -2.52 25.87 -6.95
CA TYR A 8 -1.63 25.22 -6.00
C TYR A 8 -1.72 23.70 -6.11
N ARG A 9 -0.54 23.07 -6.06
CA ARG A 9 -0.38 21.62 -5.93
C ARG A 9 0.27 21.32 -4.59
N ILE A 10 -0.20 20.28 -3.93
CA ILE A 10 0.32 19.84 -2.64
C ILE A 10 0.83 18.41 -2.78
N GLY A 11 2.07 18.18 -2.37
CA GLY A 11 2.62 16.85 -2.16
C GLY A 11 2.74 16.57 -0.67
N VAL A 12 2.35 15.38 -0.24
CA VAL A 12 2.53 14.88 1.13
C VAL A 12 3.36 13.61 1.04
N ASP A 13 4.37 13.47 1.90
CA ASP A 13 5.12 12.23 2.09
C ASP A 13 5.08 11.82 3.56
N ILE A 14 4.40 10.71 3.83
CA ILE A 14 4.30 10.13 5.17
C ILE A 14 5.43 9.12 5.38
N GLY A 15 6.40 9.53 6.18
CA GLY A 15 7.44 8.67 6.73
C GLY A 15 7.01 7.93 7.99
N GLY A 16 7.87 7.03 8.49
CA GLY A 16 7.67 6.42 9.81
C GLY A 16 7.86 7.38 10.99
N THR A 17 8.70 8.41 10.81
CA THR A 17 9.02 9.39 11.87
C THR A 17 8.43 10.76 11.60
N PHE A 18 8.51 11.23 10.36
CA PHE A 18 8.07 12.56 9.95
C PHE A 18 7.08 12.47 8.78
N THR A 19 6.14 13.40 8.78
CA THR A 19 5.28 13.69 7.63
C THR A 19 5.73 15.01 7.04
N ASP A 20 6.11 14.98 5.77
CA ASP A 20 6.60 16.12 5.01
C ASP A 20 5.50 16.59 4.05
N LEU A 21 5.38 17.91 3.87
CA LEU A 21 4.42 18.53 2.97
C LEU A 21 5.13 19.57 2.11
N VAL A 22 4.82 19.61 0.83
CA VAL A 22 5.30 20.64 -0.10
C VAL A 22 4.10 21.25 -0.81
N VAL A 23 4.00 22.58 -0.80
CA VAL A 23 3.05 23.34 -1.60
C VAL A 23 3.79 24.02 -2.73
N PHE A 24 3.26 23.95 -3.95
CA PHE A 24 3.83 24.57 -5.14
C PHE A 24 2.77 25.38 -5.88
N ASN A 25 3.09 26.63 -6.23
CA ASN A 25 2.25 27.51 -7.03
C ASN A 25 2.66 27.45 -8.50
N ASP A 26 1.79 26.96 -9.37
CA ASP A 26 2.09 26.79 -10.80
C ASP A 26 2.21 28.10 -11.58
N THR A 27 1.63 29.19 -11.06
CA THR A 27 1.64 30.50 -11.71
C THR A 27 2.91 31.29 -11.35
N THR A 28 3.31 31.25 -10.09
CA THR A 28 4.43 32.07 -9.58
C THR A 28 5.74 31.28 -9.43
N GLY A 29 5.68 29.95 -9.41
CA GLY A 29 6.80 29.08 -9.08
C GLY A 29 7.19 29.09 -7.59
N HIS A 30 6.44 29.81 -6.74
CA HIS A 30 6.65 29.82 -5.30
C HIS A 30 6.39 28.43 -4.71
N PHE A 31 7.19 28.04 -3.72
CA PHE A 31 6.96 26.82 -2.95
C PHE A 31 7.19 27.04 -1.46
N ALA A 32 6.49 26.24 -0.66
CA ALA A 32 6.63 26.21 0.78
C ALA A 32 6.67 24.75 1.26
N VAL A 33 7.28 24.54 2.42
CA VAL A 33 7.43 23.21 3.01
C VAL A 33 6.88 23.17 4.43
N GLY A 34 6.31 22.04 4.81
CA GLY A 34 5.89 21.73 6.17
C GLY A 34 6.52 20.41 6.59
N LYS A 35 6.79 20.27 7.89
CA LYS A 35 7.28 19.02 8.47
C LYS A 35 6.72 18.88 9.88
N THR A 36 6.12 17.74 10.15
CA THR A 36 5.65 17.39 11.50
C THR A 36 6.04 15.95 11.83
N LEU A 37 5.94 15.57 13.10
CA LEU A 37 6.06 14.18 13.50
C LEU A 37 4.88 13.38 12.94
N THR A 38 5.14 12.20 12.38
CA THR A 38 4.07 11.28 11.99
C THR A 38 3.34 10.80 13.24
N THR A 39 2.01 10.77 13.20
CA THR A 39 1.16 10.09 14.19
C THR A 39 0.97 8.64 13.74
N PRO A 40 1.71 7.63 14.26
CA PRO A 40 1.73 6.32 13.63
C PRO A 40 0.41 5.53 13.74
N GLN A 41 -0.39 5.83 14.77
CA GLN A 41 -1.69 5.19 15.00
C GLN A 41 -2.76 5.71 14.04
N ASP A 42 -2.69 7.00 13.71
CA ASP A 42 -3.54 7.63 12.69
C ASP A 42 -2.76 8.74 11.96
N PRO A 43 -2.10 8.41 10.85
CA PRO A 43 -1.32 9.37 10.07
C PRO A 43 -2.15 10.55 9.55
N SER A 44 -3.47 10.40 9.44
CA SER A 44 -4.38 11.43 8.93
C SER A 44 -4.32 12.67 9.82
N GLU A 45 -4.22 12.49 11.14
CA GLU A 45 -4.14 13.60 12.10
C GLU A 45 -2.94 14.52 11.83
N ALA A 46 -1.77 13.92 11.56
CA ALA A 46 -0.55 14.68 11.28
C ALA A 46 -0.65 15.45 9.96
N ILE A 47 -1.28 14.84 8.94
CA ILE A 47 -1.49 15.48 7.63
C ILE A 47 -2.45 16.65 7.76
N GLU A 48 -3.60 16.47 8.42
CA GLU A 48 -4.62 17.49 8.56
C GLU A 48 -4.09 18.72 9.30
N ALA A 49 -3.40 18.50 10.44
CA ALA A 49 -2.79 19.56 11.20
C ALA A 49 -1.73 20.32 10.38
N LEU A 50 -0.84 19.59 9.69
CA LEU A 50 0.22 20.19 8.89
C LEU A 50 -0.33 20.96 7.67
N LEU A 51 -1.35 20.42 7.01
CA LEU A 51 -2.01 21.06 5.87
C LEU A 51 -2.63 22.40 6.29
N LEU A 52 -3.38 22.41 7.40
CA LEU A 52 -4.01 23.62 7.91
C LEU A 52 -2.95 24.67 8.30
N GLU A 53 -1.91 24.27 9.02
CA GLU A 53 -0.81 25.16 9.41
C GLU A 53 -0.14 25.81 8.20
N VAL A 54 0.21 25.01 7.17
CA VAL A 54 0.92 25.52 5.98
C VAL A 54 0.01 26.41 5.13
N LEU A 55 -1.27 26.03 4.94
CA LEU A 55 -2.21 26.87 4.18
C LEU A 55 -2.45 28.23 4.86
N GLU A 56 -2.58 28.25 6.18
CA GLU A 56 -2.73 29.49 6.96
C GLU A 56 -1.47 30.36 6.85
N ARG A 57 -0.28 29.76 7.06
CA ARG A 57 1.01 30.46 6.97
C ARG A 57 1.26 31.08 5.60
N GLU A 58 0.94 30.36 4.53
CA GLU A 58 1.13 30.82 3.15
C GLU A 58 -0.07 31.64 2.63
N LYS A 59 -1.12 31.82 3.44
CA LYS A 59 -2.36 32.54 3.09
C LYS A 59 -3.05 31.99 1.84
N ILE A 60 -3.06 30.67 1.69
CA ILE A 60 -3.64 29.96 0.56
C ILE A 60 -5.07 29.53 0.94
N ALA A 61 -6.06 29.91 0.13
CA ALA A 61 -7.41 29.42 0.36
C ALA A 61 -7.52 27.96 -0.11
N PRO A 62 -8.17 27.05 0.64
CA PRO A 62 -8.30 25.64 0.23
C PRO A 62 -8.89 25.43 -1.17
N LYS A 63 -9.78 26.32 -1.61
CA LYS A 63 -10.38 26.32 -2.96
C LYS A 63 -9.39 26.55 -4.11
N ASP A 64 -8.20 27.08 -3.80
CA ASP A 64 -7.14 27.37 -4.78
C ASP A 64 -6.19 26.17 -4.96
N VAL A 65 -6.34 25.12 -4.13
CA VAL A 65 -5.61 23.86 -4.26
C VAL A 65 -6.31 22.97 -5.28
N GLN A 66 -5.64 22.68 -6.40
CA GLN A 66 -6.19 21.86 -7.48
C GLN A 66 -5.81 20.39 -7.41
N GLN A 67 -4.70 20.09 -6.72
CA GLN A 67 -4.16 18.73 -6.64
C GLN A 67 -3.54 18.46 -5.27
N LEU A 68 -3.84 17.29 -4.72
CA LEU A 68 -3.16 16.71 -3.57
C LEU A 68 -2.57 15.35 -3.99
N ILE A 69 -1.26 15.21 -3.87
CA ILE A 69 -0.51 13.98 -4.13
C ILE A 69 -0.11 13.41 -2.78
N HIS A 70 -0.60 12.22 -2.47
CA HIS A 70 -0.31 11.54 -1.22
C HIS A 70 0.68 10.39 -1.48
N GLY A 71 1.91 10.56 -0.99
CA GLY A 71 2.94 9.54 -0.89
C GLY A 71 3.08 9.03 0.55
N THR A 72 3.36 7.74 0.70
CA THR A 72 3.62 7.15 2.02
C THR A 72 4.59 5.98 1.91
N THR A 73 5.45 5.85 2.92
CA THR A 73 6.33 4.71 3.11
C THR A 73 5.77 3.66 4.06
N LEU A 74 4.59 3.92 4.67
CA LEU A 74 3.99 3.04 5.67
C LEU A 74 3.68 1.65 5.11
N VAL A 75 3.27 1.56 3.84
CA VAL A 75 2.98 0.27 3.18
C VAL A 75 4.24 -0.59 3.10
N THR A 76 5.33 -0.01 2.60
CA THR A 76 6.62 -0.71 2.46
C THR A 76 7.14 -1.15 3.82
N ASN A 77 7.10 -0.27 4.83
CA ASN A 77 7.53 -0.61 6.18
C ASN A 77 6.66 -1.71 6.80
N THR A 78 5.34 -1.68 6.57
CA THR A 78 4.41 -2.71 7.05
C THR A 78 4.78 -4.09 6.51
N ILE A 79 5.19 -4.17 5.24
CA ILE A 79 5.64 -5.42 4.60
C ILE A 79 6.99 -5.87 5.16
N ILE A 80 7.97 -4.97 5.23
CA ILE A 80 9.33 -5.27 5.71
C ILE A 80 9.28 -5.73 7.18
N GLU A 81 8.54 -5.02 8.02
CA GLU A 81 8.43 -5.30 9.45
C GLU A 81 7.42 -6.41 9.78
N ARG A 82 6.71 -6.94 8.77
CA ARG A 82 5.65 -7.95 8.91
C ARG A 82 4.56 -7.57 9.93
N LYS A 83 4.23 -6.28 10.01
CA LYS A 83 3.19 -5.74 10.90
C LYS A 83 1.80 -5.65 10.25
N GLY A 84 1.62 -6.27 9.09
CA GLY A 84 0.34 -6.34 8.40
C GLY A 84 -0.70 -7.16 9.15
N SER A 85 -1.94 -7.12 8.66
CA SER A 85 -3.04 -7.92 9.22
C SER A 85 -2.81 -9.42 9.00
N ARG A 86 -3.26 -10.24 9.96
CA ARG A 86 -3.27 -11.70 9.81
C ARG A 86 -4.09 -12.07 8.57
N THR A 87 -3.45 -12.74 7.62
CA THR A 87 -4.01 -13.00 6.28
C THR A 87 -3.94 -14.49 5.97
N ALA A 88 -5.02 -15.05 5.43
CA ALA A 88 -5.06 -16.40 4.88
C ALA A 88 -4.98 -16.34 3.35
N LEU A 89 -4.32 -17.35 2.75
CA LEU A 89 -4.21 -17.52 1.30
C LEU A 89 -5.05 -18.73 0.87
N LEU A 90 -6.00 -18.49 -0.03
CA LEU A 90 -6.77 -19.55 -0.68
C LEU A 90 -6.23 -19.76 -2.09
N THR A 91 -5.82 -20.98 -2.41
CA THR A 91 -5.34 -21.37 -3.74
C THR A 91 -6.20 -22.49 -4.29
N THR A 92 -6.13 -22.73 -5.61
CA THR A 92 -6.64 -23.98 -6.17
C THR A 92 -5.91 -25.17 -5.54
N ARG A 93 -6.62 -26.29 -5.36
CA ARG A 93 -6.07 -27.48 -4.74
C ARG A 93 -4.75 -27.93 -5.39
N GLY A 94 -3.71 -28.11 -4.60
CA GLY A 94 -2.37 -28.49 -5.05
C GLY A 94 -1.44 -27.30 -5.33
N PHE A 95 -1.89 -26.06 -5.10
CA PHE A 95 -1.11 -24.84 -5.37
C PHE A 95 -0.82 -24.01 -4.10
N ARG A 96 -1.19 -24.47 -2.91
CA ARG A 96 -0.99 -23.71 -1.67
C ARG A 96 0.48 -23.36 -1.37
N ASP A 97 1.41 -24.10 -1.97
CA ASP A 97 2.85 -23.96 -1.78
C ASP A 97 3.52 -23.11 -2.86
N SER A 98 2.77 -22.62 -3.85
CA SER A 98 3.34 -21.85 -4.96
C SER A 98 4.07 -20.58 -4.52
N ILE A 99 3.64 -19.93 -3.43
CA ILE A 99 4.33 -18.73 -2.90
C ILE A 99 5.61 -19.05 -2.13
N GLU A 100 5.79 -20.31 -1.71
CA GLU A 100 7.00 -20.79 -1.03
C GLU A 100 8.02 -21.31 -2.05
N ILE A 101 7.54 -22.02 -3.08
CA ILE A 101 8.34 -22.43 -4.23
C ILE A 101 8.82 -21.19 -5.01
N GLY A 102 7.96 -20.18 -5.14
CA GLY A 102 8.27 -18.95 -5.86
C GLY A 102 8.40 -19.17 -7.36
N ARG A 103 9.21 -18.33 -8.02
CA ARG A 103 9.47 -18.36 -9.48
C ARG A 103 10.96 -18.48 -9.79
N GLU A 104 11.70 -19.17 -8.91
CA GLU A 104 13.15 -19.40 -9.06
C GLU A 104 14.01 -18.13 -9.16
N HIS A 105 13.46 -16.97 -8.78
CA HIS A 105 14.17 -15.70 -8.81
C HIS A 105 15.17 -15.63 -7.63
N ARG A 106 16.47 -15.55 -7.94
CA ARG A 106 17.54 -15.35 -6.96
C ARG A 106 18.06 -13.92 -7.04
N TYR A 107 18.10 -13.24 -5.89
CA TYR A 107 18.68 -11.88 -5.83
C TYR A 107 20.22 -11.91 -5.75
N GLU A 108 20.80 -13.03 -5.33
CA GLU A 108 22.24 -13.32 -5.44
C GLU A 108 22.45 -14.61 -6.24
N LEU A 109 22.80 -14.48 -7.52
CA LEU A 109 22.81 -15.61 -8.47
C LEU A 109 23.84 -16.70 -8.12
N TYR A 110 24.96 -16.31 -7.50
CA TYR A 110 26.10 -17.19 -7.23
C TYR A 110 26.17 -17.72 -5.80
N ASP A 111 25.29 -17.26 -4.90
CA ASP A 111 25.19 -17.83 -3.57
C ASP A 111 24.37 -19.13 -3.60
N LEU A 112 25.03 -20.26 -3.34
CA LEU A 112 24.39 -21.57 -3.26
C LEU A 112 23.65 -21.78 -1.94
N MET A 113 23.97 -20.99 -0.92
CA MET A 113 23.40 -21.04 0.43
C MET A 113 22.34 -19.93 0.65
N LEU A 114 21.91 -19.28 -0.44
CA LEU A 114 20.96 -18.18 -0.41
C LEU A 114 19.69 -18.53 0.37
N GLU A 115 19.44 -17.80 1.46
CA GLU A 115 18.21 -17.92 2.22
C GLU A 115 17.12 -17.05 1.61
N MET A 116 16.11 -17.68 1.00
CA MET A 116 14.97 -16.96 0.44
C MET A 116 14.10 -16.35 1.55
N PRO A 117 13.55 -15.13 1.34
CA PRO A 117 12.65 -14.54 2.32
C PRO A 117 11.41 -15.42 2.52
N GLN A 118 11.07 -15.66 3.78
CA GLN A 118 9.87 -16.43 4.14
C GLN A 118 8.62 -15.79 3.53
N PRO A 119 7.63 -16.54 3.03
CA PRO A 119 6.43 -15.94 2.48
C PRO A 119 5.64 -15.14 3.54
N LEU A 120 4.85 -14.14 3.12
CA LEU A 120 4.07 -13.30 4.04
C LEU A 120 2.98 -14.09 4.78
N VAL A 121 2.35 -15.05 4.08
CA VAL A 121 1.36 -15.94 4.67
C VAL A 121 2.04 -17.23 5.11
N PRO A 122 2.02 -17.62 6.40
CA PRO A 122 2.62 -18.87 6.86
C PRO A 122 1.83 -20.08 6.34
N ARG A 123 2.50 -21.23 6.19
CA ARG A 123 1.93 -22.43 5.56
C ARG A 123 0.59 -22.90 6.18
N TYR A 124 0.42 -22.76 7.50
CA TYR A 124 -0.81 -23.16 8.19
C TYR A 124 -2.02 -22.24 7.91
N LEU A 125 -1.80 -21.07 7.31
CA LEU A 125 -2.84 -20.16 6.82
C LEU A 125 -3.01 -20.23 5.29
N ARG A 126 -2.51 -21.30 4.64
CA ARG A 126 -2.66 -21.53 3.21
C ARG A 126 -3.56 -22.74 2.95
N PHE A 127 -4.64 -22.54 2.22
CA PHE A 127 -5.70 -23.51 2.06
C PHE A 127 -5.94 -23.87 0.58
N ASP A 128 -6.11 -25.16 0.35
CA ASP A 128 -6.41 -25.74 -0.95
C ASP A 128 -7.92 -25.79 -1.17
N VAL A 129 -8.43 -24.92 -2.04
CA VAL A 129 -9.82 -24.88 -2.44
C VAL A 129 -10.07 -25.90 -3.56
N PRO A 130 -11.06 -26.82 -3.42
CA PRO A 130 -11.47 -27.71 -4.50
C PRO A 130 -12.14 -26.90 -5.62
N GLN A 131 -11.34 -26.51 -6.61
CA GLN A 131 -11.76 -25.78 -7.80
C GLN A 131 -10.66 -25.90 -8.88
N ARG A 132 -11.06 -25.95 -10.15
CA ARG A 132 -10.13 -25.89 -11.28
C ARG A 132 -10.76 -25.24 -12.51
N THR A 133 -10.11 -24.19 -13.00
CA THR A 133 -10.30 -23.61 -14.34
C THR A 133 -9.07 -23.93 -15.20
N LEU A 134 -9.30 -24.32 -16.45
CA LEU A 134 -8.26 -24.66 -17.42
C LEU A 134 -7.77 -23.41 -18.16
N ALA A 135 -6.67 -23.56 -18.91
CA ALA A 135 -6.02 -22.45 -19.62
C ALA A 135 -6.89 -21.84 -20.73
N ASP A 136 -7.86 -22.59 -21.26
CA ASP A 136 -8.85 -22.11 -22.24
C ASP A 136 -10.07 -21.43 -21.59
N GLY A 137 -10.07 -21.29 -20.26
CA GLY A 137 -11.16 -20.70 -19.48
C GLY A 137 -12.28 -21.69 -19.13
N THR A 138 -12.22 -22.94 -19.57
CA THR A 138 -13.24 -23.94 -19.22
C THR A 138 -13.08 -24.42 -17.78
N THR A 139 -14.19 -24.72 -17.12
CA THR A 139 -14.18 -25.25 -15.74
C THR A 139 -14.05 -26.76 -15.75
N LEU A 140 -12.95 -27.30 -15.21
CA LEU A 140 -12.77 -28.73 -14.98
C LEU A 140 -13.42 -29.18 -13.67
N GLN A 141 -13.36 -28.33 -12.64
CA GLN A 141 -13.98 -28.56 -11.35
C GLN A 141 -14.59 -27.26 -10.84
N GLU A 142 -15.92 -27.27 -10.67
CA GLU A 142 -16.66 -26.15 -10.09
C GLU A 142 -16.19 -25.83 -8.67
N LEU A 143 -16.34 -24.56 -8.29
CA LEU A 143 -16.00 -24.11 -6.95
C LEU A 143 -16.92 -24.77 -5.92
N ASP A 144 -16.33 -25.45 -4.93
CA ASP A 144 -17.07 -25.85 -3.73
C ASP A 144 -17.30 -24.63 -2.83
N VAL A 145 -18.41 -23.92 -3.08
CA VAL A 145 -18.80 -22.73 -2.31
C VAL A 145 -18.97 -23.06 -0.84
N ALA A 146 -19.58 -24.21 -0.52
CA ALA A 146 -19.80 -24.62 0.86
C ALA A 146 -18.47 -24.84 1.61
N PHE A 147 -17.44 -25.35 0.95
CA PHE A 147 -16.10 -25.44 1.50
C PHE A 147 -15.53 -24.07 1.85
N VAL A 148 -15.61 -23.10 0.93
CA VAL A 148 -15.10 -21.74 1.15
C VAL A 148 -15.82 -21.05 2.31
N GLU A 149 -17.15 -21.18 2.38
CA GLU A 149 -17.93 -20.60 3.47
C GLU A 149 -17.61 -21.23 4.84
N ARG A 150 -17.36 -22.54 4.90
CA ARG A 150 -16.92 -23.20 6.15
C ARG A 150 -15.55 -22.67 6.56
N LEU A 151 -14.60 -22.63 5.63
CA LEU A 151 -13.25 -22.11 5.90
C LEU A 151 -13.28 -20.65 6.37
N ALA A 152 -14.10 -19.81 5.75
CA ALA A 152 -14.23 -18.40 6.14
C ALA A 152 -14.76 -18.22 7.57
N ARG A 153 -15.54 -19.17 8.10
CA ARG A 153 -16.04 -19.15 9.49
C ARG A 153 -14.99 -19.62 10.51
N GLU A 154 -13.96 -20.33 10.06
CA GLU A 154 -12.90 -20.88 10.92
C GLU A 154 -11.68 -19.95 11.06
N LEU A 155 -11.59 -18.90 10.24
CA LEU A 155 -10.46 -17.95 10.16
C LEU A 155 -10.66 -16.68 10.99
#